data_AF-A0A2V9B5A2-F1
#
_entry.id   AF-A0A2V9B5A2-F1
#
_cell.length_a   1.000
_cell.length_b   1.000
_cell.length_c   1.000
_cell.angle_alpha   90.00
_cell.angle_beta   90.00
_cell.angle_gamma   90.00
#
_symmetry.space_group_name_H-M   'P 1'
#
loop_
_entity.id
_entity.type
_entity.pdbx_description
1 polymer ?
#
loop_
_entity_poly.entity_id
_entity_poly.type
_entity_poly.pdbx_seq_one_letter_code
_entity_poly.pdbx_strand_id
1 'polypeptide(L)'
;MFPALLAGCNSHPLTDYRTLDKAGMWSSSLEDLKKLNVSDAEVVQLVALKNAGVSDDMCVALVSAAHEHKHPFTSAAAAKSLNDAGFGDEQILAIANSDQLDALSGNAVMLRLIGLSDPTVQMLLQRRMKGLPTLSSAEIGRLKNTQLSEKEIVARIQNGMTDAQADAEASAREKALAHSGTGFVRARGRRR
;
A
#
# COMPACT_ATOMS: atom_id res chain seq x y z
N MET A 1 -55.74 -8.44 -20.02
CA MET A 1 -55.61 -8.96 -18.65
C MET A 1 -54.41 -9.90 -18.64
N PHE A 2 -53.21 -9.36 -18.37
CA PHE A 2 -51.96 -10.12 -18.35
C PHE A 2 -51.58 -10.42 -16.89
N PRO A 3 -51.20 -11.66 -16.54
CA PRO A 3 -50.89 -12.02 -15.17
C PRO A 3 -49.49 -11.51 -14.79
N ALA A 4 -49.39 -10.87 -13.63
CA ALA A 4 -48.12 -10.45 -13.04
C ALA A 4 -47.36 -11.67 -12.48
N LEU A 5 -46.11 -11.82 -12.93
CA LEU A 5 -45.18 -12.85 -12.49
C LEU A 5 -44.60 -12.49 -11.10
N LEU A 6 -44.83 -13.39 -10.15
CA LEU A 6 -43.90 -13.90 -9.14
C LEU A 6 -42.82 -12.93 -8.61
N ALA A 7 -43.11 -12.32 -7.46
CA ALA A 7 -42.07 -11.83 -6.56
C ALA A 7 -41.43 -13.02 -5.84
N GLY A 8 -40.34 -13.57 -6.40
CA GLY A 8 -39.46 -14.48 -5.70
C GLY A 8 -38.68 -13.73 -4.63
N CYS A 9 -39.00 -13.97 -3.36
CA CYS A 9 -38.18 -13.55 -2.22
C CYS A 9 -36.81 -14.24 -2.32
N ASN A 10 -35.76 -13.48 -2.65
CA ASN A 10 -34.38 -13.91 -2.46
C ASN A 10 -34.10 -14.03 -0.96
N SER A 11 -34.19 -15.24 -0.43
CA SER A 11 -33.52 -15.58 0.82
C SER A 11 -32.02 -15.44 0.57
N HIS A 12 -31.43 -14.34 1.03
CA HIS A 12 -29.98 -14.25 1.12
C HIS A 12 -29.54 -15.32 2.13
N PRO A 13 -28.69 -16.29 1.72
CA PRO A 13 -28.09 -17.21 2.68
C PRO A 13 -27.45 -16.39 3.79
N LEU A 14 -27.66 -16.81 5.04
CA LEU A 14 -26.93 -16.21 6.17
C LEU A 14 -25.43 -16.45 5.94
N THR A 15 -24.63 -15.38 6.01
CA THR A 15 -23.18 -15.43 5.85
C THR A 15 -22.55 -16.51 6.76
N ASP A 16 -21.66 -17.34 6.21
CA ASP A 16 -21.02 -18.42 6.98
C ASP A 16 -19.74 -17.95 7.69
N TYR A 17 -19.86 -17.62 8.98
CA TYR A 17 -18.75 -17.21 9.83
C TYR A 17 -17.89 -18.37 10.37
N ARG A 18 -18.26 -19.65 10.12
CA ARG A 18 -17.52 -20.80 10.68
C ARG A 18 -16.07 -20.87 10.20
N THR A 19 -15.79 -20.32 9.02
CA THR A 19 -14.43 -20.27 8.46
C THR A 19 -13.53 -19.30 9.23
N LEU A 20 -14.08 -18.19 9.75
CA LEU A 20 -13.36 -17.24 10.61
C LEU A 20 -13.12 -17.80 12.01
N ASP A 21 -14.13 -18.46 12.58
CA ASP A 21 -13.99 -19.18 13.84
C ASP A 21 -12.87 -20.24 13.76
N LYS A 22 -12.85 -21.04 12.67
CA LYS A 22 -11.77 -21.99 12.39
C LYS A 22 -10.39 -21.34 12.17
N ALA A 23 -10.35 -20.11 11.66
CA ALA A 23 -9.13 -19.32 11.54
C ALA A 23 -8.67 -18.74 12.90
N GLY A 24 -9.42 -19.00 13.98
CA GLY A 24 -9.07 -18.57 15.34
C GLY A 24 -9.45 -17.12 15.64
N MET A 25 -10.45 -16.58 14.95
CA MET A 25 -11.02 -15.27 15.28
C MET A 25 -11.85 -15.35 16.56
N TRP A 26 -11.66 -14.39 17.48
CA TRP A 26 -12.38 -14.39 18.75
C TRP A 26 -13.89 -14.15 18.58
N SER A 27 -14.66 -14.75 19.49
CA SER A 27 -16.13 -14.67 19.48
C SER A 27 -16.65 -13.23 19.56
N SER A 28 -15.98 -12.35 20.32
CA SER A 28 -16.34 -10.93 20.39
C SER A 28 -16.24 -10.25 19.03
N SER A 29 -15.14 -10.48 18.31
CA SER A 29 -14.91 -9.91 16.99
C SER A 29 -15.86 -10.48 15.95
N LEU A 30 -16.22 -11.77 16.05
CA LEU A 30 -17.27 -12.36 15.21
C LEU A 30 -18.64 -11.69 15.45
N GLU A 31 -19.00 -11.38 16.70
CA GLU A 31 -20.23 -10.64 16.99
C GLU A 31 -20.20 -9.22 16.42
N ASP A 32 -19.05 -8.55 16.45
CA ASP A 32 -18.91 -7.23 15.84
C ASP A 32 -19.01 -7.29 14.31
N LEU A 33 -18.40 -8.27 13.66
CA LEU A 33 -18.55 -8.49 12.21
C LEU A 33 -20.00 -8.82 11.83
N LYS A 34 -20.74 -9.58 12.64
CA LYS A 34 -22.16 -9.85 12.39
C LYS A 34 -22.99 -8.56 12.39
N LYS A 35 -22.70 -7.63 13.30
CA LYS A 35 -23.38 -6.32 13.36
C LYS A 35 -23.11 -5.48 12.11
N LEU A 36 -21.95 -5.67 11.47
CA LEU A 36 -21.57 -5.01 10.22
C LEU A 36 -22.22 -5.64 8.98
N ASN A 37 -22.99 -6.74 9.10
CA ASN A 37 -23.61 -7.43 7.96
C ASN A 37 -22.60 -7.84 6.87
N VAL A 38 -21.47 -8.41 7.29
CA VAL A 38 -20.40 -8.87 6.40
C VAL A 38 -20.91 -9.94 5.45
N SER A 39 -20.48 -9.87 4.19
CA SER A 39 -20.78 -10.83 3.13
C SER A 39 -19.83 -12.03 3.12
N ASP A 40 -20.24 -13.14 2.50
CA ASP A 40 -19.37 -14.32 2.33
C ASP A 40 -18.04 -13.99 1.62
N ALA A 41 -18.06 -13.04 0.67
CA ALA A 41 -16.87 -12.60 -0.03
C ALA A 41 -15.87 -11.88 0.91
N GLU A 42 -16.39 -11.06 1.83
CA GLU A 42 -15.58 -10.38 2.84
C GLU A 42 -15.07 -11.36 3.90
N VAL A 43 -15.84 -12.38 4.25
CA VAL A 43 -15.36 -13.47 5.13
C VAL A 43 -14.10 -14.11 4.56
N VAL A 44 -14.03 -14.36 3.24
CA VAL A 44 -12.82 -14.90 2.60
C VAL A 44 -11.62 -13.94 2.75
N GLN A 45 -11.84 -12.63 2.62
CA GLN A 45 -10.81 -11.61 2.81
C GLN A 45 -10.30 -11.59 4.25
N LEU A 46 -11.20 -11.66 5.22
CA LEU A 46 -10.86 -11.66 6.65
C LEU A 46 -10.11 -12.93 7.07
N VAL A 47 -10.46 -14.09 6.51
CA VAL A 47 -9.70 -15.33 6.74
C VAL A 47 -8.27 -15.19 6.22
N ALA A 48 -8.08 -14.54 5.06
CA ALA A 48 -6.75 -14.28 4.52
C ALA A 48 -5.91 -13.36 5.42
N LEU A 49 -6.52 -12.31 5.98
CA LEU A 49 -5.87 -11.41 6.95
C LEU A 49 -5.50 -12.14 8.24
N LYS A 50 -6.42 -12.93 8.79
CA LYS A 50 -6.20 -13.69 10.01
C LYS A 50 -5.06 -14.70 9.86
N ASN A 51 -5.02 -15.41 8.74
CA ASN A 51 -3.93 -16.33 8.42
C ASN A 51 -2.59 -15.62 8.20
N ALA A 52 -2.60 -14.32 7.88
CA ALA A 52 -1.41 -13.48 7.79
C ALA A 52 -1.00 -12.88 9.16
N GLY A 53 -1.69 -13.23 10.25
CA GLY A 53 -1.38 -12.75 11.59
C GLY A 53 -1.89 -11.35 11.90
N VAL A 54 -2.79 -10.79 11.08
CA VAL A 54 -3.46 -9.52 11.39
C VAL A 54 -4.41 -9.72 12.58
N SER A 55 -4.46 -8.74 13.48
CA SER A 55 -5.28 -8.78 14.68
C SER A 55 -6.78 -8.78 14.36
N ASP A 56 -7.58 -9.34 15.26
CA ASP A 56 -9.04 -9.38 15.07
C ASP A 56 -9.65 -7.97 15.08
N ASP A 57 -9.15 -7.10 15.95
CA ASP A 57 -9.57 -5.69 16.02
C ASP A 57 -9.29 -4.97 14.71
N MET A 58 -8.13 -5.22 14.09
CA MET A 58 -7.80 -4.64 12.80
C MET A 58 -8.66 -5.20 11.67
N CYS A 59 -9.03 -6.49 11.71
CA CYS A 59 -9.97 -7.08 10.76
C CYS A 59 -11.34 -6.39 10.83
N VAL A 60 -11.88 -6.18 12.04
CA VAL A 60 -13.14 -5.46 12.24
C VAL A 60 -13.03 -4.02 11.76
N ALA A 61 -11.94 -3.33 12.10
CA ALA A 61 -11.74 -1.93 11.72
C ALA A 61 -11.65 -1.73 10.19
N LEU A 62 -10.96 -2.63 9.47
CA LEU A 62 -10.86 -2.57 8.01
C LEU A 62 -12.20 -2.76 7.31
N VAL A 63 -13.04 -3.68 7.81
CA VAL A 63 -14.40 -3.88 7.30
C VAL A 63 -15.27 -2.66 7.59
N SER A 64 -15.22 -2.15 8.82
CA SER A 64 -15.96 -0.95 9.21
C SER A 64 -15.61 0.23 8.29
N ALA A 65 -14.31 0.46 8.03
CA ALA A 65 -13.85 1.52 7.15
C ALA A 65 -14.40 1.38 5.72
N ALA A 66 -14.37 0.17 5.13
CA ALA A 66 -14.94 -0.08 3.80
C ALA A 66 -16.46 0.19 3.76
N HIS A 67 -17.18 -0.24 4.79
CA HIS A 67 -18.63 -0.05 4.89
C HIS A 67 -19.02 1.41 5.11
N GLU A 68 -18.20 2.19 5.80
CA GLU A 68 -18.35 3.65 5.88
C GLU A 68 -18.30 4.30 4.50
N HIS A 69 -17.40 3.82 3.63
CA HIS A 69 -17.27 4.21 2.22
C HIS A 69 -18.25 3.52 1.26
N LYS A 70 -19.21 2.74 1.78
CA LYS A 70 -20.31 2.11 1.02
C LYS A 70 -19.86 1.07 0.01
N HIS A 71 -18.76 0.37 0.28
CA HIS A 71 -18.34 -0.79 -0.51
C HIS A 71 -17.95 -1.96 0.40
N PRO A 72 -17.99 -3.20 -0.11
CA PRO A 72 -17.48 -4.34 0.63
C PRO A 72 -15.96 -4.25 0.79
N PHE A 73 -15.43 -4.85 1.86
CA PHE A 73 -13.99 -4.97 2.05
C PHE A 73 -13.38 -5.99 1.07
N THR A 74 -12.50 -5.54 0.18
CA THR A 74 -11.85 -6.38 -0.84
C THR A 74 -10.32 -6.29 -0.84
N SER A 75 -9.73 -5.55 0.10
CA SER A 75 -8.33 -5.13 0.06
C SER A 75 -7.43 -5.92 1.01
N ALA A 76 -7.73 -7.21 1.26
CA ALA A 76 -6.92 -8.01 2.20
C ALA A 76 -5.46 -8.15 1.75
N ALA A 77 -5.23 -8.32 0.45
CA ALA A 77 -3.88 -8.43 -0.09
C ALA A 77 -3.04 -7.16 0.14
N ALA A 78 -3.66 -5.98 0.01
CA ALA A 78 -3.02 -4.70 0.27
C ALA A 78 -2.71 -4.50 1.77
N ALA A 79 -3.69 -4.75 2.65
CA ALA A 79 -3.49 -4.68 4.10
C ALA A 79 -2.42 -5.67 4.57
N LYS A 80 -2.45 -6.91 4.08
CA LYS A 80 -1.42 -7.91 4.35
C LYS A 80 -0.03 -7.43 3.92
N SER A 81 0.09 -6.89 2.70
CA SER A 81 1.39 -6.43 2.18
C SER A 81 1.99 -5.30 3.01
N LEU A 82 1.14 -4.41 3.54
CA LEU A 82 1.57 -3.35 4.46
C LEU A 82 1.99 -3.93 5.82
N ASN A 83 1.21 -4.85 6.38
CA ASN A 83 1.56 -5.53 7.63
C ASN A 83 2.88 -6.29 7.51
N ASP A 84 3.08 -7.04 6.42
CA ASP A 84 4.32 -7.77 6.12
C ASP A 84 5.53 -6.82 5.95
N ALA A 85 5.29 -5.62 5.42
CA ALA A 85 6.30 -4.55 5.34
C ALA A 85 6.50 -3.80 6.67
N GLY A 86 5.85 -4.23 7.76
CA GLY A 86 6.01 -3.70 9.10
C GLY A 86 5.31 -2.37 9.36
N PHE A 87 4.29 -2.00 8.56
CA PHE A 87 3.44 -0.85 8.89
C PHE A 87 2.56 -1.19 10.09
N GLY A 88 2.40 -0.25 11.01
CA GLY A 88 1.54 -0.45 12.18
C GLY A 88 0.05 -0.32 11.84
N ASP A 89 -0.81 -0.93 12.65
CA ASP A 89 -2.27 -0.94 12.48
C ASP A 89 -2.85 0.46 12.25
N GLU A 90 -2.42 1.46 13.02
CA GLU A 90 -2.86 2.86 12.85
C GLU A 90 -2.53 3.43 11.46
N GLN A 91 -1.37 3.09 10.90
CA GLN A 91 -0.95 3.57 9.58
C GLN A 91 -1.76 2.88 8.48
N ILE A 92 -1.96 1.57 8.60
CA ILE A 92 -2.76 0.79 7.64
C ILE A 92 -4.22 1.29 7.67
N LEU A 93 -4.76 1.52 8.88
CA LEU A 93 -6.13 1.98 9.05
C LEU A 93 -6.31 3.42 8.54
N ALA A 94 -5.30 4.29 8.70
CA ALA A 94 -5.34 5.63 8.11
C ALA A 94 -5.48 5.59 6.57
N ILE A 95 -4.79 4.66 5.90
CA ILE A 95 -4.89 4.48 4.44
C ILE A 95 -6.25 3.88 4.08
N ALA A 96 -6.74 2.90 4.83
CA ALA A 96 -8.07 2.31 4.63
C ALA A 96 -9.19 3.36 4.79
N ASN A 97 -9.09 4.23 5.80
CA ASN A 97 -10.04 5.32 6.03
C ASN A 97 -10.04 6.37 4.92
N SER A 98 -8.98 6.46 4.12
CA SER A 98 -8.97 7.29 2.90
C SER A 98 -9.51 6.57 1.66
N ASP A 99 -10.00 5.34 1.78
CA ASP A 99 -10.42 4.46 0.68
C ASP A 99 -9.34 4.28 -0.40
N GLN A 100 -8.09 4.13 0.04
CA GLN A 100 -6.91 4.09 -0.85
C GLN A 100 -5.95 2.95 -0.55
N LEU A 101 -6.43 1.92 0.16
CA LEU A 101 -5.60 0.80 0.59
C LEU A 101 -4.95 0.07 -0.59
N ASP A 102 -5.74 -0.29 -1.60
CA ASP A 102 -5.21 -0.94 -2.81
C ASP A 102 -4.34 0.00 -3.65
N ALA A 103 -4.74 1.27 -3.76
CA ALA A 103 -4.04 2.26 -4.57
C ALA A 103 -2.64 2.63 -4.01
N LEU A 104 -2.49 2.66 -2.69
CA LEU A 104 -1.27 3.13 -2.03
C LEU A 104 -0.37 2.04 -1.48
N SER A 105 -0.89 0.83 -1.20
CA SER A 105 -0.13 -0.23 -0.51
C SER A 105 1.20 -0.58 -1.20
N GLY A 106 1.18 -0.94 -2.49
CA GLY A 106 2.41 -1.32 -3.21
C GLY A 106 3.43 -0.17 -3.26
N ASN A 107 2.93 1.05 -3.35
CA ASN A 107 3.74 2.26 -3.33
C ASN A 107 4.37 2.50 -1.94
N ALA A 108 3.61 2.30 -0.86
CA ALA A 108 4.09 2.42 0.52
C ALA A 108 5.19 1.38 0.82
N VAL A 109 4.95 0.13 0.42
CA VAL A 109 5.93 -0.97 0.53
C VAL A 109 7.22 -0.60 -0.22
N MET A 110 7.11 -0.10 -1.46
CA MET A 110 8.28 0.30 -2.24
C MET A 110 9.08 1.43 -1.58
N LEU A 111 8.42 2.44 -1.03
CA LEU A 111 9.09 3.55 -0.32
C LEU A 111 9.92 3.04 0.87
N ARG A 112 9.43 2.03 1.58
CA ARG A 112 10.17 1.41 2.69
C ARG A 112 11.31 0.52 2.19
N LEU A 113 11.13 -0.21 1.08
CA LEU A 113 12.20 -1.01 0.45
C LEU A 113 13.33 -0.15 -0.13
N ILE A 114 13.03 1.06 -0.62
CA ILE A 114 14.04 2.08 -0.96
C ILE A 114 14.87 2.48 0.29
N GLY A 115 14.39 2.14 1.49
CA GLY A 115 15.04 2.41 2.77
C GLY A 115 14.81 3.83 3.25
N LEU A 116 13.73 4.48 2.83
CA LEU A 116 13.38 5.80 3.35
C LEU A 116 13.05 5.69 4.84
N SER A 117 13.39 6.73 5.61
CA SER A 117 13.01 6.79 7.02
C SER A 117 11.48 6.83 7.19
N ASP A 118 10.98 6.24 8.29
CA ASP A 118 9.54 6.19 8.59
C ASP A 118 8.84 7.56 8.51
N PRO A 119 9.42 8.67 9.03
CA PRO A 119 8.83 9.99 8.89
C PRO A 119 8.72 10.45 7.43
N THR A 120 9.72 10.15 6.60
CA THR A 120 9.69 10.48 5.16
C THR A 120 8.61 9.67 4.45
N VAL A 121 8.50 8.36 4.74
CA VAL A 121 7.44 7.50 4.19
C VAL A 121 6.06 8.03 4.58
N GLN A 122 5.85 8.32 5.87
CA GLN A 122 4.57 8.85 6.37
C GLN A 122 4.19 10.17 5.70
N MET A 123 5.14 11.09 5.55
CA MET A 123 4.91 12.38 4.88
C MET A 123 4.49 12.18 3.41
N LEU A 124 5.17 11.30 2.68
CA LEU A 124 4.85 11.01 1.28
C LEU A 124 3.47 10.36 1.14
N LEU A 125 3.14 9.40 2.00
CA LEU A 125 1.81 8.77 2.03
C LEU A 125 0.73 9.79 2.35
N GLN A 126 0.93 10.65 3.35
CA GLN A 126 -0.03 11.69 3.68
C GLN A 126 -0.28 12.67 2.54
N ARG A 127 0.77 13.04 1.79
CA ARG A 127 0.60 13.86 0.58
C ARG A 127 -0.22 13.14 -0.48
N ARG A 128 0.07 11.87 -0.75
CA ARG A 128 -0.67 11.05 -1.72
C ARG A 128 -2.14 10.88 -1.34
N MET A 129 -2.43 10.64 -0.05
CA MET A 129 -3.79 10.57 0.47
C MET A 129 -4.57 11.88 0.27
N LYS A 130 -3.88 13.02 0.33
CA LYS A 130 -4.47 14.35 0.06
C LYS A 130 -4.54 14.69 -1.44
N GLY A 131 -4.16 13.77 -2.33
CA GLY A 131 -4.08 14.03 -3.77
C GLY A 131 -3.01 15.07 -4.14
N LEU A 132 -2.06 15.36 -3.25
CA LEU A 132 -0.99 16.31 -3.53
C LEU A 132 0.08 15.65 -4.42
N PRO A 133 0.65 16.40 -5.37
CA PRO A 133 1.73 15.88 -6.21
C PRO A 133 2.91 15.36 -5.38
N THR A 134 3.35 14.16 -5.75
CA THR A 134 4.57 13.51 -5.27
C THR A 134 5.23 12.77 -6.41
N LEU A 135 6.55 12.62 -6.36
CA LEU A 135 7.25 11.73 -7.27
C LEU A 135 6.79 10.28 -7.07
N SER A 136 6.87 9.48 -8.14
CA SER A 136 6.67 8.03 -8.03
C SER A 136 7.74 7.39 -7.14
N SER A 137 7.42 6.24 -6.56
CA SER A 137 8.39 5.48 -5.74
C SER A 137 9.64 5.10 -6.56
N ALA A 138 9.47 4.75 -7.84
CA ALA A 138 10.59 4.46 -8.75
C ALA A 138 11.56 5.64 -8.87
N GLU A 139 11.07 6.85 -9.15
CA GLU A 139 11.92 8.04 -9.30
C GLU A 139 12.58 8.45 -7.97
N ILE A 140 11.88 8.30 -6.85
CA ILE A 140 12.47 8.52 -5.52
C ILE A 140 13.63 7.54 -5.28
N GLY A 141 13.46 6.27 -5.66
CA GLY A 141 14.51 5.25 -5.55
C GLY A 141 15.74 5.59 -6.40
N ARG A 142 15.53 6.04 -7.65
CA ARG A 142 16.61 6.47 -8.53
C ARG A 142 17.37 7.67 -8.00
N LEU A 143 16.66 8.71 -7.57
CA LEU A 143 17.30 9.88 -6.96
C LEU A 143 18.15 9.48 -5.74
N LYS A 144 17.63 8.61 -4.87
CA LYS A 144 18.37 8.11 -3.71
C LYS A 144 19.63 7.33 -4.12
N ASN A 145 19.55 6.49 -5.16
CA ASN A 145 20.69 5.75 -5.69
C ASN A 145 21.79 6.65 -6.28
N THR A 146 21.46 7.89 -6.65
CA THR A 146 22.43 8.91 -7.08
C THR A 146 22.99 9.76 -5.93
N GLN A 147 22.92 9.23 -4.71
CA GLN A 147 23.43 9.83 -3.47
C GLN A 147 22.73 11.12 -3.05
N LEU A 148 21.50 11.39 -3.53
CA LEU A 148 20.69 12.44 -2.92
C LEU A 148 20.24 12.01 -1.52
N SER A 149 20.34 12.95 -0.58
CA SER A 149 19.75 12.78 0.75
C SER A 149 18.22 12.83 0.68
N GLU A 150 17.55 12.21 1.66
CA GLU A 150 16.09 12.28 1.76
C GLU A 150 15.59 13.73 1.83
N LYS A 151 16.31 14.61 2.54
CA LYS A 151 15.98 16.03 2.65
C LYS A 151 15.96 16.72 1.28
N GLU A 152 16.92 16.42 0.43
CA GLU A 152 17.02 16.97 -0.93
C GLU A 152 15.92 16.45 -1.86
N ILE A 153 15.54 15.17 -1.71
CA ILE A 153 14.43 14.57 -2.46
C ILE A 153 13.10 15.19 -2.02
N VAL A 154 12.89 15.34 -0.70
CA VAL A 154 11.68 15.98 -0.16
C VAL A 154 11.58 17.43 -0.61
N ALA A 155 12.68 18.19 -0.62
CA ALA A 155 12.68 19.57 -1.11
C ALA A 155 12.26 19.65 -2.59
N ARG A 156 12.72 18.72 -3.44
CA ARG A 156 12.31 18.64 -4.85
C ARG A 156 10.82 18.36 -5.00
N ILE A 157 10.30 17.41 -4.21
CA ILE A 157 8.87 17.09 -4.19
C ILE A 157 8.04 18.31 -3.76
N GLN A 158 8.49 19.03 -2.73
CA GLN A 158 7.81 20.25 -2.25
C GLN A 158 7.84 21.38 -3.28
N ASN A 159 8.90 21.47 -4.07
CA ASN A 159 9.04 22.44 -5.16
C ASN A 159 8.31 22.02 -6.45
N GLY A 160 7.55 20.92 -6.43
CA GLY A 160 6.74 20.48 -7.56
C GLY A 160 7.52 19.78 -8.66
N MET A 161 8.66 19.15 -8.34
CA MET A 161 9.39 18.33 -9.30
C MET A 161 8.50 17.21 -9.87
N THR A 162 8.49 17.07 -11.20
CA THR A 162 7.77 16.01 -11.90
C THR A 162 8.64 14.76 -12.08
N ASP A 163 8.02 13.61 -12.33
CA ASP A 163 8.75 12.36 -12.60
C ASP A 163 9.70 12.49 -13.80
N ALA A 164 9.32 13.23 -14.86
CA ALA A 164 10.18 13.49 -16.00
C ALA A 164 11.42 14.33 -15.64
N GLN A 165 11.27 15.29 -14.71
CA GLN A 165 12.39 16.08 -14.21
C GLN A 165 13.30 15.24 -13.30
N ALA A 166 12.71 14.38 -12.46
CA ALA A 166 13.45 13.46 -11.61
C ALA A 166 14.26 12.45 -12.43
N ASP A 167 13.68 11.88 -13.50
CA ASP A 167 14.37 10.98 -14.43
C ASP A 167 15.56 11.67 -15.11
N ALA A 168 15.34 12.89 -15.62
CA ALA A 168 16.40 13.66 -16.26
C ALA A 168 17.56 13.98 -15.28
N GLU A 169 17.24 14.35 -14.04
CA GLU A 169 18.24 14.59 -13.01
C GLU A 169 18.98 13.31 -12.61
N ALA A 170 18.25 12.23 -12.32
CA ALA A 170 18.82 10.94 -11.96
C ALA A 170 19.77 10.45 -13.05
N SER A 171 19.33 10.48 -14.31
CA SER A 171 20.14 10.10 -15.48
C SER A 171 21.41 10.95 -15.63
N ALA A 172 21.32 12.25 -15.38
CA ALA A 172 22.49 13.13 -15.43
C ALA A 172 23.50 12.80 -14.33
N ARG A 173 23.03 12.50 -13.11
CA ARG A 173 23.88 12.13 -11.97
C ARG A 173 24.46 10.73 -12.10
N GLU A 174 23.68 9.76 -12.56
CA GLU A 174 24.15 8.40 -12.89
C GLU A 174 25.32 8.48 -13.89
N LYS A 175 25.20 9.30 -14.94
CA LYS A 175 26.30 9.57 -15.87
C LYS A 175 27.50 10.19 -15.17
N ALA A 176 27.31 11.25 -14.38
CA ALA A 176 28.44 11.89 -13.68
C ALA A 176 29.20 10.91 -12.75
N LEU A 177 28.47 10.04 -12.04
CA LEU A 177 29.03 9.00 -11.19
C LEU A 177 29.76 7.90 -11.99
N ALA A 178 29.24 7.52 -13.16
CA ALA A 178 29.92 6.55 -14.03
C ALA A 178 31.27 7.09 -14.56
N HIS A 179 31.41 8.41 -14.73
CA HIS A 179 32.64 9.04 -15.22
C HIS A 179 33.62 9.41 -14.10
N SER A 180 33.20 9.49 -12.84
CA SER A 180 34.06 9.88 -11.71
C SER A 180 35.05 8.80 -11.25
N GLY A 181 35.04 7.60 -11.88
CA GLY A 181 35.93 6.48 -11.55
C GLY A 181 36.60 5.78 -12.73
N THR A 182 36.41 6.23 -13.98
CA THR A 182 36.93 5.55 -15.19
C THR A 182 38.26 6.13 -15.68
N GLY A 183 39.15 6.47 -14.74
CA GLY A 183 40.57 6.73 -15.00
C GLY A 183 41.34 5.46 -15.39
N PHE A 184 40.88 4.74 -16.41
CA PHE A 184 41.66 3.66 -17.02
C PHE A 184 42.82 4.27 -17.80
N VAL A 185 43.95 4.48 -17.13
CA VAL A 185 45.24 4.73 -17.79
C VAL A 185 45.64 3.44 -18.49
N ARG A 186 45.50 3.39 -19.83
CA ARG A 186 46.09 2.30 -20.63
C ARG A 186 47.60 2.34 -20.43
N ALA A 187 48.14 1.44 -19.62
CA ALA A 187 49.58 1.20 -19.56
C ALA A 187 50.04 0.71 -20.94
N ARG A 188 50.56 1.62 -21.77
CA ARG A 188 51.26 1.26 -23.02
C ARG A 188 52.53 0.53 -22.63
N GLY A 189 52.47 -0.80 -22.59
CA GLY A 189 53.63 -1.67 -22.47
C GLY A 189 54.60 -1.38 -23.62
N ARG A 190 55.74 -0.77 -23.28
CA ARG A 190 56.87 -0.59 -24.21
C ARG A 190 57.55 -1.96 -24.36
N ARG A 191 57.24 -2.70 -25.43
CA ARG A 191 58.05 -3.85 -25.84
C ARG A 191 59.43 -3.34 -26.25
N ARG A 192 60.45 -3.80 -25.52
CA ARG A 192 61.86 -3.71 -25.90
C ARG A 192 62.16 -4.77 -26.95
#